data_AF-A0A1W1ZPE9-F1
#
_entry.id   AF-A0A1W1ZPE9-F1
#
_cell.length_a   1.000
_cell.length_b   1.000
_cell.length_c   1.000
_cell.angle_alpha   90.00
_cell.angle_beta   90.00
_cell.angle_gamma   90.00
#
_symmetry.space_group_name_H-M   'P 1'
#
loop_
_entity.id
_entity.type
_entity.pdbx_description
1 polymer ?
#
loop_
_entity_poly.entity_id
_entity_poly.type
_entity_poly.pdbx_seq_one_letter_code
_entity_poly.pdbx_strand_id
1 'polypeptide(L)'
;MMNMNLEEKYNQLKESIAKVDFARLWEGFTPLKFALYNDTECYFDGRYIEKTDDFCANTAIEYQGEIIAIWNVMEEMEISVFTSKIIHEMFHGFQEKQGWDCWPKETEALFNYRYREENLSIKLRENKLLLELLEGFDREKYRELLACRKYRSERFPYEFGYECRGEEIEGSANYVEWQVLRQLDARKADQLTEDMRRTMLMPECFFPIRISGYYTGALLINTMISAGGYNYGPANRPVIMQTLDGMEPVSEVDAGTEEERRQMADAVASYTAESKRIVETAVAANEVVLTGPRELVTVNIYNARFYNGYLTSTYFLMYLENGERKMIQGNFVIRMKDEKTIDTVYRWK
;
A
#
# COMPACT_ATOMS: atom_id res chain seq x y z
N MET A 1 -16.17 -21.65 -13.39
CA MET A 1 -15.73 -21.23 -12.06
C MET A 1 -15.88 -22.42 -11.13
N MET A 2 -14.80 -22.90 -10.51
CA MET A 2 -14.92 -23.86 -9.40
C MET A 2 -15.67 -23.15 -8.28
N ASN A 3 -16.76 -23.74 -7.79
CA ASN A 3 -17.50 -23.19 -6.66
C ASN A 3 -16.64 -23.42 -5.41
N MET A 4 -15.83 -22.44 -5.01
CA MET A 4 -15.01 -22.54 -3.81
C MET A 4 -15.92 -22.51 -2.58
N ASN A 5 -15.84 -23.55 -1.75
CA ASN A 5 -16.61 -23.64 -0.53
C ASN A 5 -16.04 -22.64 0.50
N LEU A 6 -16.72 -21.50 0.67
CA LEU A 6 -16.33 -20.44 1.62
C LEU A 6 -16.29 -20.96 3.06
N GLU A 7 -17.22 -21.84 3.46
CA GLU A 7 -17.23 -22.44 4.80
C GLU A 7 -15.97 -23.29 5.06
N GLU A 8 -15.61 -24.15 4.11
CA GLU A 8 -14.42 -25.00 4.24
C GLU A 8 -13.16 -24.14 4.36
N LYS A 9 -13.02 -23.13 3.49
CA LYS A 9 -11.88 -22.19 3.53
C LYS A 9 -11.85 -21.38 4.82
N TYR A 10 -13.00 -20.92 5.28
CA TYR A 10 -13.12 -20.20 6.54
C TYR A 10 -12.62 -21.03 7.72
N ASN A 11 -13.04 -22.30 7.79
CA ASN A 11 -12.63 -23.20 8.87
C ASN A 11 -11.13 -23.51 8.82
N GLN A 12 -10.57 -23.75 7.63
CA GLN A 12 -9.13 -23.93 7.45
C GLN A 12 -8.33 -22.70 7.90
N LEU A 13 -8.80 -21.49 7.55
CA LEU A 13 -8.17 -20.24 7.96
C LEU A 13 -8.26 -20.05 9.47
N LYS A 14 -9.43 -20.29 10.07
CA LYS A 14 -9.63 -20.20 11.52
C LYS A 14 -8.67 -21.12 12.28
N GLU A 15 -8.49 -22.36 11.83
CA GLU A 15 -7.53 -23.31 12.40
C GLU A 15 -6.08 -22.87 12.21
N SER A 16 -5.75 -22.28 11.07
CA SER A 16 -4.41 -21.78 10.76
C SER A 16 -4.05 -20.54 11.59
N ILE A 17 -4.97 -19.57 11.68
CA ILE A 17 -4.83 -18.35 12.50
C ILE A 17 -4.61 -18.72 13.98
N ALA A 18 -5.30 -19.75 14.49
CA ALA A 18 -5.14 -20.20 15.88
C ALA A 18 -3.73 -20.73 16.22
N LYS A 19 -2.90 -21.03 15.21
CA LYS A 19 -1.50 -21.48 15.39
C LYS A 19 -0.51 -20.31 15.48
N VAL A 20 -0.94 -19.09 15.16
CA VAL A 20 -0.08 -17.90 15.11
C VAL A 20 0.07 -17.29 16.51
N ASP A 21 1.30 -17.01 16.92
CA ASP A 21 1.63 -16.26 18.12
C ASP A 21 1.59 -14.75 17.80
N PHE A 22 0.43 -14.13 18.03
CA PHE A 22 0.19 -12.70 17.77
C PHE A 22 1.07 -11.77 18.62
N ALA A 23 1.45 -12.19 19.82
CA ALA A 23 2.32 -11.38 20.69
C ALA A 23 3.74 -11.25 20.11
N ARG A 24 4.15 -12.16 19.21
CA ARG A 24 5.39 -12.08 18.45
C ARG A 24 5.27 -11.33 17.13
N LEU A 25 4.06 -11.04 16.66
CA LEU A 25 3.84 -10.24 15.45
C LEU A 25 3.96 -8.74 15.77
N TRP A 26 3.25 -8.30 16.80
CA TRP A 26 3.17 -6.90 17.17
C TRP A 26 2.63 -6.73 18.60
N GLU A 27 3.19 -5.79 19.36
CA GLU A 27 2.77 -5.56 20.75
C GLU A 27 1.31 -5.12 20.84
N GLY A 28 0.52 -5.84 21.63
CA GLY A 28 -0.91 -5.54 21.84
C GLY A 28 -1.83 -5.97 20.70
N PHE A 29 -1.32 -6.55 19.62
CA PHE A 29 -2.16 -7.05 18.53
C PHE A 29 -2.83 -8.37 18.92
N THR A 30 -4.14 -8.45 18.73
CA THR A 30 -4.96 -9.64 18.94
C THR A 30 -5.78 -9.92 17.68
N PRO A 31 -6.05 -11.20 17.34
CA PRO A 31 -6.84 -11.54 16.15
C PRO A 31 -8.21 -10.88 16.20
N LEU A 32 -8.62 -10.32 15.06
CA LEU A 32 -10.00 -9.86 14.86
C LEU A 32 -10.86 -11.00 14.31
N LYS A 33 -12.18 -10.83 14.32
CA LYS A 33 -13.04 -11.69 13.50
C LYS A 33 -12.80 -11.35 12.03
N PHE A 34 -13.12 -12.31 11.15
CA PHE A 34 -13.05 -12.10 9.72
C PHE A 34 -14.25 -12.72 9.02
N ALA A 35 -14.51 -12.28 7.80
CA ALA A 35 -15.47 -12.86 6.87
C ALA A 35 -14.80 -13.14 5.52
N LEU A 36 -15.28 -14.16 4.82
CA LEU A 36 -14.91 -14.44 3.45
C LEU A 36 -16.11 -14.20 2.55
N TYR A 37 -15.88 -13.61 1.39
CA TYR A 37 -16.95 -13.40 0.42
C TYR A 37 -16.47 -13.68 -1.00
N ASN A 38 -17.42 -13.85 -1.92
CA ASN A 38 -17.20 -13.87 -3.35
C ASN A 38 -18.23 -12.95 -4.02
N ASP A 39 -18.42 -13.06 -5.33
CA ASP A 39 -19.37 -12.23 -6.07
C ASP A 39 -20.81 -12.33 -5.53
N THR A 40 -21.21 -13.50 -4.98
CA THR A 40 -22.60 -13.81 -4.64
C THR A 40 -22.84 -14.15 -3.16
N GLU A 41 -21.84 -14.69 -2.47
CA GLU A 41 -21.98 -15.26 -1.13
C GLU A 41 -21.03 -14.57 -0.15
N CYS A 42 -21.42 -14.52 1.12
CA CYS A 42 -20.56 -14.09 2.22
C CYS A 42 -20.72 -15.06 3.40
N TYR A 43 -19.59 -15.48 3.98
CA TYR A 43 -19.54 -16.40 5.11
C TYR A 43 -18.84 -15.74 6.29
N PHE A 44 -19.56 -15.65 7.40
CA PHE A 44 -19.12 -14.97 8.61
C PHE A 44 -19.62 -15.71 9.84
N ASP A 45 -18.70 -16.02 10.76
CA ASP A 45 -18.99 -16.57 12.08
C ASP A 45 -19.88 -17.83 12.06
N GLY A 46 -19.53 -18.78 11.19
CA GLY A 46 -20.19 -20.09 11.12
C GLY A 46 -21.48 -20.13 10.31
N ARG A 47 -21.81 -19.07 9.55
CA ARG A 47 -23.00 -19.04 8.70
C ARG A 47 -22.80 -18.18 7.45
N TYR A 48 -23.59 -18.47 6.43
CA TYR A 48 -23.78 -17.55 5.31
C TYR A 48 -24.63 -16.36 5.73
N ILE A 49 -24.21 -15.16 5.32
CA ILE A 49 -24.89 -13.89 5.54
C ILE A 49 -25.18 -13.21 4.21
N GLU A 50 -26.12 -12.27 4.22
CA GLU A 50 -26.36 -11.40 3.07
C GLU A 50 -25.13 -10.51 2.82
N LYS A 51 -24.67 -10.48 1.57
CA LYS A 51 -23.57 -9.61 1.14
C LYS A 51 -24.09 -8.18 0.97
N THR A 52 -23.61 -7.27 1.80
CA THR A 52 -23.88 -5.83 1.67
C THR A 52 -22.85 -5.17 0.76
N ASP A 53 -23.09 -3.91 0.38
CA ASP A 53 -22.16 -3.11 -0.43
C ASP A 53 -20.82 -2.84 0.28
N ASP A 54 -20.75 -3.04 1.60
CA ASP A 54 -19.51 -2.91 2.38
C ASP A 54 -18.48 -4.01 2.04
N PHE A 55 -18.94 -5.15 1.50
CA PHE A 55 -18.09 -6.26 1.05
C PHE A 55 -17.64 -6.06 -0.40
N CYS A 56 -16.82 -5.03 -0.63
CA CYS A 56 -16.37 -4.63 -1.97
C CYS A 56 -14.85 -4.56 -2.17
N ALA A 57 -14.05 -4.74 -1.10
CA ALA A 57 -12.59 -4.84 -1.17
C ALA A 57 -12.03 -5.76 -0.06
N ASN A 58 -10.76 -6.15 -0.19
CA ASN A 58 -9.99 -6.77 0.90
C ASN A 58 -9.55 -5.64 1.83
N THR A 59 -10.07 -5.62 3.07
CA THR A 59 -9.82 -4.56 4.06
C THR A 59 -10.39 -4.95 5.43
N ALA A 60 -10.40 -4.01 6.38
CA ALA A 60 -11.21 -4.09 7.60
C ALA A 60 -12.42 -3.15 7.50
N ILE A 61 -13.57 -3.59 8.04
CA ILE A 61 -14.81 -2.81 8.08
C ILE A 61 -15.46 -2.88 9.45
N GLU A 62 -16.28 -1.87 9.80
CA GLU A 62 -17.22 -1.96 10.90
C GLU A 62 -18.45 -2.76 10.47
N TYR A 63 -18.71 -3.89 11.15
CA TYR A 63 -19.86 -4.74 10.90
C TYR A 63 -20.52 -5.12 12.23
N GLN A 64 -21.79 -4.77 12.40
CA GLN A 64 -22.58 -5.05 13.61
C GLN A 64 -21.92 -4.52 14.91
N GLY A 65 -21.26 -3.37 14.85
CA GLY A 65 -20.61 -2.71 15.99
C GLY A 65 -19.24 -3.28 16.35
N GLU A 66 -18.66 -4.15 15.52
CA GLU A 66 -17.31 -4.67 15.66
C GLU A 66 -16.51 -4.45 14.37
N ILE A 67 -15.21 -4.13 14.49
CA ILE A 67 -14.31 -4.11 13.34
C ILE A 67 -13.88 -5.55 13.01
N ILE A 68 -14.10 -5.96 11.77
CA ILE A 68 -13.76 -7.28 11.22
C ILE A 68 -12.92 -7.15 9.95
N ALA A 69 -12.06 -8.13 9.68
CA ALA A 69 -11.38 -8.26 8.40
C ALA A 69 -12.30 -8.91 7.34
N ILE A 70 -12.22 -8.47 6.09
CA ILE A 70 -13.00 -9.05 4.99
C ILE A 70 -12.08 -9.38 3.82
N TRP A 71 -12.39 -10.46 3.11
CA TRP A 71 -11.60 -10.89 1.95
C TRP A 71 -12.44 -11.50 0.84
N ASN A 72 -12.22 -11.01 -0.37
CA ASN A 72 -12.78 -11.52 -1.60
C ASN A 72 -11.99 -12.73 -2.10
N VAL A 73 -12.63 -13.89 -2.08
CA VAL A 73 -12.05 -15.16 -2.48
C VAL A 73 -12.23 -15.35 -3.98
N MET A 74 -11.34 -14.74 -4.76
CA MET A 74 -11.35 -14.81 -6.24
C MET A 74 -10.47 -15.94 -6.80
N GLU A 75 -9.44 -16.34 -6.06
CA GLU A 75 -8.46 -17.32 -6.49
C GLU A 75 -8.08 -18.28 -5.36
N GLU A 76 -7.66 -19.49 -5.75
CA GLU A 76 -7.16 -20.49 -4.83
C GLU A 76 -5.76 -20.10 -4.33
N MET A 77 -5.58 -20.10 -3.02
CA MET A 77 -4.32 -19.73 -2.37
C MET A 77 -3.91 -20.80 -1.36
N GLU A 78 -2.60 -21.06 -1.24
CA GLU A 78 -2.05 -21.90 -0.17
C GLU A 78 -2.48 -21.33 1.20
N ILE A 79 -2.89 -22.19 2.12
CA ILE A 79 -3.52 -21.75 3.38
C ILE A 79 -2.61 -20.86 4.22
N SER A 80 -1.29 -21.06 4.19
CA SER A 80 -0.29 -20.24 4.89
C SER A 80 -0.28 -18.80 4.37
N VAL A 81 -0.27 -18.63 3.05
CA VAL A 81 -0.32 -17.32 2.38
C VAL A 81 -1.69 -16.67 2.60
N PHE A 82 -2.77 -17.44 2.52
CA PHE A 82 -4.09 -16.87 2.75
C PHE A 82 -4.26 -16.43 4.22
N THR A 83 -3.69 -17.19 5.16
CA THR A 83 -3.65 -16.80 6.58
C THR A 83 -2.89 -15.49 6.79
N SER A 84 -1.74 -15.32 6.15
CA SER A 84 -0.96 -14.08 6.28
C SER A 84 -1.70 -12.87 5.70
N LYS A 85 -2.38 -13.05 4.56
CA LYS A 85 -3.23 -12.02 3.95
C LYS A 85 -4.45 -11.64 4.78
N ILE A 86 -5.14 -12.59 5.40
CA ILE A 86 -6.23 -12.26 6.33
C ILE A 86 -5.72 -11.52 7.56
N ILE A 87 -4.60 -11.96 8.14
CA ILE A 87 -4.02 -11.30 9.32
C ILE A 87 -3.52 -9.89 8.99
N HIS A 88 -3.05 -9.64 7.77
CA HIS A 88 -2.78 -8.30 7.25
C HIS A 88 -4.01 -7.39 7.35
N GLU A 89 -5.17 -7.84 6.87
CA GLU A 89 -6.41 -7.07 6.97
C GLU A 89 -6.88 -6.92 8.43
N MET A 90 -6.68 -7.94 9.27
CA MET A 90 -6.93 -7.81 10.72
C MET A 90 -6.03 -6.74 11.35
N PHE A 91 -4.81 -6.57 10.84
CA PHE A 91 -3.89 -5.56 11.33
C PHE A 91 -4.35 -4.14 10.97
N HIS A 92 -4.94 -3.92 9.79
CA HIS A 92 -5.61 -2.65 9.49
C HIS A 92 -6.73 -2.33 10.48
N GLY A 93 -7.56 -3.32 10.82
CA GLY A 93 -8.58 -3.13 11.86
C GLY A 93 -7.97 -2.86 13.24
N PHE A 94 -6.80 -3.40 13.55
CA PHE A 94 -6.06 -3.07 14.77
C PHE A 94 -5.54 -1.62 14.74
N GLN A 95 -4.96 -1.15 13.64
CA GLN A 95 -4.52 0.24 13.46
C GLN A 95 -5.68 1.22 13.69
N GLU A 96 -6.86 0.92 13.15
CA GLU A 96 -8.08 1.70 13.35
C GLU A 96 -8.53 1.72 14.81
N LYS A 97 -8.59 0.55 15.48
CA LYS A 97 -8.92 0.48 16.92
C LYS A 97 -7.94 1.24 17.81
N GLN A 98 -6.67 1.29 17.40
CA GLN A 98 -5.62 2.05 18.07
C GLN A 98 -5.69 3.56 17.75
N GLY A 99 -6.55 3.98 16.82
CA GLY A 99 -6.72 5.39 16.48
C GLY A 99 -5.53 5.98 15.72
N TRP A 100 -4.84 5.19 14.89
CA TRP A 100 -3.76 5.71 14.06
C TRP A 100 -4.32 6.76 13.09
N ASP A 101 -3.68 7.92 13.00
CA ASP A 101 -4.16 9.09 12.25
C ASP A 101 -3.26 9.45 11.04
N CYS A 102 -2.26 8.62 10.76
CA CYS A 102 -1.27 8.85 9.72
C CYS A 102 -1.67 8.28 8.34
N TRP A 103 -2.97 8.20 8.03
CA TRP A 103 -3.44 7.64 6.75
C TRP A 103 -2.99 8.48 5.54
N PRO A 104 -2.43 7.85 4.48
CA PRO A 104 -2.05 8.55 3.27
C PRO A 104 -3.29 9.12 2.55
N LYS A 105 -3.20 10.39 2.12
CA LYS A 105 -4.26 11.04 1.36
C LYS A 105 -4.10 10.76 -0.12
N GLU A 106 -4.60 9.61 -0.57
CA GLU A 106 -4.33 9.08 -1.91
C GLU A 106 -4.71 10.03 -3.05
N THR A 107 -5.92 10.59 -3.00
CA THR A 107 -6.38 11.52 -4.04
C THR A 107 -5.52 12.77 -4.09
N GLU A 108 -5.10 13.32 -2.95
CA GLU A 108 -4.20 14.48 -2.89
C GLU A 108 -2.82 14.14 -3.48
N ALA A 109 -2.29 12.96 -3.16
CA ALA A 109 -1.01 12.49 -3.66
C ALA A 109 -0.97 12.32 -5.18
N LEU A 110 -2.07 11.91 -5.81
CA LEU A 110 -2.13 11.83 -7.27
C LEU A 110 -1.87 13.18 -7.95
N PHE A 111 -2.27 14.30 -7.35
CA PHE A 111 -2.03 15.65 -7.91
C PHE A 111 -0.68 16.23 -7.51
N ASN A 112 -0.29 16.01 -6.25
CA ASN A 112 0.79 16.76 -5.61
C ASN A 112 2.13 16.01 -5.59
N TYR A 113 2.13 14.67 -5.60
CA TYR A 113 3.38 13.90 -5.57
C TYR A 113 4.15 14.08 -6.88
N ARG A 114 5.42 14.51 -6.79
CA ARG A 114 6.28 14.68 -7.96
C ARG A 114 7.35 13.60 -7.99
N TYR A 115 7.30 12.77 -9.03
CA TYR A 115 8.36 11.82 -9.35
C TYR A 115 9.60 12.58 -9.83
N ARG A 116 10.53 12.85 -8.90
CA ARG A 116 11.82 13.51 -9.17
C ARG A 116 12.93 12.48 -9.10
N GLU A 117 13.78 12.45 -10.12
CA GLU A 117 14.95 11.56 -10.19
C GLU A 117 15.80 11.67 -8.92
N GLU A 118 16.21 12.87 -8.52
CA GLU A 118 17.01 13.08 -7.29
C GLU A 118 16.39 12.40 -6.05
N ASN A 119 15.09 12.59 -5.81
CA ASN A 119 14.39 12.00 -4.66
C ASN A 119 14.38 10.46 -4.73
N LEU A 120 14.09 9.91 -5.90
CA LEU A 120 13.96 8.47 -6.10
C LEU A 120 15.33 7.76 -6.12
N SER A 121 16.39 8.42 -6.60
CA SER A 121 17.76 7.91 -6.55
C SER A 121 18.24 7.76 -5.10
N ILE A 122 17.90 8.72 -4.22
CA ILE A 122 18.17 8.59 -2.78
C ILE A 122 17.29 7.50 -2.16
N LYS A 123 16.01 7.38 -2.55
CA LYS A 123 15.16 6.25 -2.12
C LYS A 123 15.75 4.89 -2.52
N LEU A 124 16.39 4.79 -3.70
CA LEU A 124 17.09 3.57 -4.12
C LEU A 124 18.30 3.30 -3.21
N ARG A 125 19.05 4.32 -2.78
CA ARG A 125 20.09 4.17 -1.76
C ARG A 125 19.53 3.66 -0.44
N GLU A 126 18.41 4.22 0.04
CA GLU A 126 17.73 3.72 1.24
C GLU A 126 17.34 2.24 1.12
N ASN A 127 16.76 1.85 -0.01
CA ASN A 127 16.36 0.47 -0.26
C ASN A 127 17.56 -0.49 -0.21
N LYS A 128 18.71 -0.11 -0.79
CA LYS A 128 19.95 -0.90 -0.67
C LYS A 128 20.41 -1.02 0.79
N LEU A 129 20.42 0.09 1.52
CA LEU A 129 20.79 0.09 2.94
C LEU A 129 19.86 -0.81 3.77
N LEU A 130 18.55 -0.78 3.50
CA LEU A 130 17.56 -1.66 4.15
C LEU A 130 17.83 -3.14 3.85
N LEU A 131 18.19 -3.49 2.61
CA LEU A 131 18.55 -4.87 2.26
C LEU A 131 19.86 -5.33 2.90
N GLU A 132 20.85 -4.44 3.00
CA GLU A 132 22.09 -4.72 3.71
C GLU A 132 21.85 -4.91 5.22
N LEU A 133 20.97 -4.10 5.82
CA LEU A 133 20.57 -4.19 7.23
C LEU A 133 19.73 -5.44 7.52
N LEU A 134 19.00 -5.94 6.53
CA LEU A 134 18.25 -7.20 6.61
C LEU A 134 19.19 -8.42 6.71
N GLU A 135 20.33 -8.41 6.02
CA GLU A 135 21.34 -9.48 6.09
C GLU A 135 22.06 -9.51 7.44
N GLY A 136 22.25 -8.33 8.03
CA GLY A 136 22.79 -8.18 9.36
C GLY A 136 22.75 -6.73 9.79
N PHE A 137 22.22 -6.47 10.99
CA PHE A 137 22.14 -5.11 11.50
C PHE A 137 23.53 -4.52 11.69
N ASP A 138 23.76 -3.38 11.03
CA ASP A 138 24.99 -2.59 11.11
C ASP A 138 24.64 -1.15 11.51
N ARG A 139 25.30 -0.66 12.57
CA ARG A 139 24.97 0.64 13.14
C ARG A 139 25.37 1.81 12.23
N GLU A 140 26.45 1.71 11.46
CA GLU A 140 26.87 2.78 10.56
C GLU A 140 25.94 2.86 9.35
N LYS A 141 25.57 1.72 8.76
CA LYS A 141 24.57 1.68 7.68
C LYS A 141 23.21 2.17 8.13
N TYR A 142 22.82 1.89 9.37
CA TYR A 142 21.59 2.43 9.94
C TYR A 142 21.64 3.95 10.09
N ARG A 143 22.78 4.52 10.53
CA ARG A 143 22.96 5.98 10.55
C ARG A 143 22.93 6.59 9.15
N GLU A 144 23.53 5.93 8.17
CA GLU A 144 23.48 6.37 6.78
C GLU A 144 22.05 6.39 6.25
N LEU A 145 21.27 5.34 6.53
CA LEU A 145 19.84 5.27 6.18
C LEU A 145 19.08 6.46 6.77
N LEU A 146 19.28 6.74 8.07
CA LEU A 146 18.65 7.89 8.72
C LEU A 146 19.09 9.22 8.12
N ALA A 147 20.36 9.36 7.69
CA ALA A 147 20.86 10.57 7.02
C ALA A 147 20.20 10.78 5.65
N CYS A 148 20.06 9.72 4.84
CA CYS A 148 19.31 9.75 3.57
C CYS A 148 17.86 10.23 3.79
N ARG A 149 17.18 9.66 4.79
CA ARG A 149 15.80 10.01 5.12
C ARG A 149 15.68 11.43 5.66
N LYS A 150 16.62 11.87 6.50
CA LYS A 150 16.70 13.25 6.99
C LYS A 150 16.84 14.24 5.84
N TYR A 151 17.79 14.01 4.93
CA TYR A 151 17.96 14.83 3.73
C TYR A 151 16.66 14.94 2.91
N ARG A 152 16.02 13.80 2.63
CA ARG A 152 14.76 13.80 1.86
C ARG A 152 13.61 14.48 2.59
N SER A 153 13.53 14.36 3.91
CA SER A 153 12.50 15.03 4.71
C SER A 153 12.56 16.55 4.59
N GLU A 154 13.76 17.13 4.43
CA GLU A 154 13.97 18.56 4.30
C GLU A 154 13.87 19.03 2.84
N ARG A 155 14.36 18.22 1.90
CA ARG A 155 14.42 18.57 0.47
C ARG A 155 13.11 18.31 -0.29
N PHE A 156 12.39 17.26 0.11
CA PHE A 156 11.16 16.76 -0.54
C PHE A 156 10.06 16.49 0.52
N PRO A 157 9.67 17.51 1.31
CA PRO A 157 8.84 17.30 2.50
C PRO A 157 7.46 16.69 2.19
N TYR A 158 6.87 17.02 1.04
CA TYR A 158 5.58 16.46 0.64
C TYR A 158 5.71 14.98 0.27
N GLU A 159 6.62 14.66 -0.65
CA GLU A 159 6.85 13.30 -1.13
C GLU A 159 7.28 12.38 0.03
N PHE A 160 8.26 12.82 0.81
CA PHE A 160 8.73 12.09 1.99
C PHE A 160 7.60 11.89 3.01
N GLY A 161 6.80 12.94 3.26
CA GLY A 161 5.69 12.89 4.20
C GLY A 161 4.58 11.93 3.78
N TYR A 162 4.26 11.87 2.48
CA TYR A 162 3.31 10.92 1.92
C TYR A 162 3.84 9.48 1.99
N GLU A 163 5.09 9.26 1.57
CA GLU A 163 5.73 7.94 1.61
C GLU A 163 5.78 7.37 3.02
N CYS A 164 6.19 8.16 4.02
CA CYS A 164 6.24 7.71 5.41
C CYS A 164 4.89 7.26 5.95
N ARG A 165 3.79 7.90 5.53
CA ARG A 165 2.42 7.49 5.91
C ARG A 165 2.04 6.14 5.29
N GLY A 166 2.35 5.95 4.01
CA GLY A 166 2.13 4.66 3.33
C GLY A 166 3.01 3.54 3.89
N GLU A 167 4.28 3.82 4.16
CA GLU A 167 5.24 2.91 4.79
C GLU A 167 4.82 2.54 6.22
N GLU A 168 4.23 3.46 6.98
CA GLU A 168 3.72 3.17 8.31
C GLU A 168 2.47 2.29 8.25
N ILE A 169 1.46 2.66 7.45
CA ILE A 169 0.19 1.95 7.40
C ILE A 169 0.33 0.58 6.73
N GLU A 170 0.80 0.54 5.48
CA GLU A 170 0.89 -0.73 4.75
C GLU A 170 2.17 -1.48 5.06
N GLY A 171 3.26 -0.76 5.32
CA GLY A 171 4.53 -1.42 5.63
C GLY A 171 4.45 -2.17 6.96
N SER A 172 3.71 -1.67 7.96
CA SER A 172 3.47 -2.44 9.19
C SER A 172 2.54 -3.64 8.96
N ALA A 173 1.49 -3.50 8.15
CA ALA A 173 0.65 -4.63 7.76
C ALA A 173 1.44 -5.70 6.95
N ASN A 174 2.33 -5.28 6.04
CA ASN A 174 3.25 -6.17 5.30
C ASN A 174 4.32 -6.78 6.21
N TYR A 175 4.83 -6.05 7.20
CA TYR A 175 5.74 -6.60 8.21
C TYR A 175 5.05 -7.72 8.99
N VAL A 176 3.81 -7.49 9.44
CA VAL A 176 3.00 -8.49 10.13
C VAL A 176 2.72 -9.70 9.23
N GLU A 177 2.32 -9.48 7.97
CA GLU A 177 2.14 -10.55 6.98
C GLU A 177 3.40 -11.40 6.85
N TRP A 178 4.56 -10.76 6.72
CA TRP A 178 5.85 -11.43 6.61
C TRP A 178 6.19 -12.23 7.88
N GLN A 179 5.94 -11.67 9.08
CA GLN A 179 6.16 -12.40 10.34
C GLN A 179 5.20 -13.59 10.50
N VAL A 180 3.95 -13.50 10.01
CA VAL A 180 3.02 -14.64 10.00
C VAL A 180 3.59 -15.78 9.14
N LEU A 181 4.07 -15.47 7.93
CA LEU A 181 4.71 -16.48 7.07
C LEU A 181 5.92 -17.10 7.75
N ARG A 182 6.75 -16.33 8.47
CA ARG A 182 7.89 -16.89 9.22
C ARG A 182 7.48 -17.89 10.30
N GLN A 183 6.28 -17.76 10.87
CA GLN A 183 5.75 -18.71 11.84
C GLN A 183 5.13 -19.95 11.19
N LEU A 184 4.43 -19.79 10.07
CA LEU A 184 3.62 -20.84 9.46
C LEU A 184 4.32 -21.60 8.31
N ASP A 185 5.13 -20.91 7.51
CA ASP A 185 5.70 -21.41 6.27
C ASP A 185 6.99 -20.65 5.90
N ALA A 186 8.12 -21.15 6.42
CA ALA A 186 9.44 -20.53 6.20
C ALA A 186 9.79 -20.39 4.71
N ARG A 187 9.37 -21.34 3.86
CA ARG A 187 9.63 -21.27 2.42
C ARG A 187 8.90 -20.10 1.76
N LYS A 188 7.64 -19.85 2.15
CA LYS A 188 6.88 -18.69 1.66
C LYS A 188 7.42 -17.38 2.22
N ALA A 189 7.90 -17.37 3.46
CA ALA A 189 8.58 -16.22 4.03
C ALA A 189 9.85 -15.86 3.25
N ASP A 190 10.68 -16.86 2.94
CA ASP A 190 11.90 -16.68 2.14
C ASP A 190 11.56 -16.18 0.73
N GLN A 191 10.52 -16.73 0.10
CA GLN A 191 10.06 -16.25 -1.21
C GLN A 191 9.64 -14.78 -1.16
N LEU A 192 8.90 -14.36 -0.12
CA LEU A 192 8.52 -12.96 0.07
C LEU A 192 9.76 -12.07 0.27
N THR A 193 10.76 -12.53 1.02
CA THR A 193 12.04 -11.82 1.19
C THR A 193 12.80 -11.68 -0.13
N GLU A 194 12.84 -12.71 -0.97
CA GLU A 194 13.46 -12.63 -2.30
C GLU A 194 12.68 -11.69 -3.25
N ASP A 195 11.36 -11.66 -3.15
CA ASP A 195 10.54 -10.71 -3.90
C ASP A 195 10.85 -9.27 -3.46
N MET A 196 10.98 -9.00 -2.16
CA MET A 196 11.42 -7.70 -1.63
C MET A 196 12.79 -7.30 -2.19
N ARG A 197 13.80 -8.20 -2.13
CA ARG A 197 15.15 -7.97 -2.66
C ARG A 197 15.13 -7.59 -4.13
N ARG A 198 14.32 -8.29 -4.92
CA ARG A 198 14.20 -8.06 -6.36
C ARG A 198 13.54 -6.71 -6.64
N THR A 199 12.35 -6.45 -6.08
CA THR A 199 11.54 -5.28 -6.47
C THR A 199 12.07 -3.97 -5.91
N MET A 200 12.65 -3.96 -4.71
CA MET A 200 13.14 -2.73 -4.08
C MET A 200 14.35 -2.10 -4.78
N LEU A 201 15.04 -2.85 -5.66
CA LEU A 201 16.19 -2.38 -6.41
C LEU A 201 15.87 -2.01 -7.88
N MET A 202 14.65 -2.30 -8.36
CA MET A 202 14.23 -2.00 -9.74
C MET A 202 13.53 -0.64 -9.80
N PRO A 203 14.08 0.36 -10.51
CA PRO A 203 13.46 1.68 -10.62
C PRO A 203 12.00 1.66 -11.08
N GLU A 204 11.64 0.74 -11.98
CA GLU A 204 10.28 0.60 -12.50
C GLU A 204 9.25 0.21 -11.42
N CYS A 205 9.69 -0.44 -10.35
CA CYS A 205 8.85 -0.81 -9.21
C CYS A 205 8.58 0.36 -8.25
N PHE A 206 9.12 1.55 -8.52
CA PHE A 206 8.84 2.76 -7.72
C PHE A 206 7.55 3.45 -8.17
N PHE A 207 6.85 2.89 -9.17
CA PHE A 207 5.66 3.49 -9.77
C PHE A 207 4.46 2.53 -9.75
N PRO A 208 3.31 2.95 -9.20
CA PRO A 208 3.14 4.15 -8.39
C PRO A 208 3.85 4.01 -7.04
N ILE A 209 4.34 5.13 -6.50
CA ILE A 209 5.18 5.14 -5.28
C ILE A 209 4.46 4.49 -4.09
N ARG A 210 3.13 4.55 -4.06
CA ARG A 210 2.28 3.95 -3.03
C ARG A 210 2.64 2.50 -2.76
N ILE A 211 2.78 1.68 -3.81
CA ILE A 211 3.01 0.24 -3.71
C ILE A 211 4.46 -0.06 -3.33
N SER A 212 5.40 0.75 -3.81
CA SER A 212 6.81 0.63 -3.41
C SER A 212 7.02 0.78 -1.90
N GLY A 213 6.15 1.56 -1.22
CA GLY A 213 6.23 1.80 0.22
C GLY A 213 5.91 0.57 1.08
N TYR A 214 5.31 -0.48 0.53
CA TYR A 214 4.87 -1.65 1.30
C TYR A 214 6.09 -2.42 1.82
N TYR A 215 7.01 -2.76 0.93
CA TYR A 215 8.22 -3.48 1.30
C TYR A 215 9.25 -2.57 1.97
N THR A 216 9.40 -1.32 1.51
CA THR A 216 10.27 -0.35 2.18
C THR A 216 9.83 -0.15 3.64
N GLY A 217 8.54 0.02 3.90
CA GLY A 217 8.03 0.17 5.26
C GLY A 217 8.21 -1.08 6.12
N ALA A 218 7.97 -2.28 5.56
CA ALA A 218 8.17 -3.53 6.28
C ALA A 218 9.63 -3.73 6.72
N LEU A 219 10.59 -3.47 5.82
CA LEU A 219 12.02 -3.57 6.14
C LEU A 219 12.50 -2.44 7.05
N LEU A 220 11.93 -1.24 6.93
CA LEU A 220 12.23 -0.12 7.83
C LEU A 220 11.81 -0.45 9.26
N ILE A 221 10.61 -0.99 9.45
CA ILE A 221 10.12 -1.44 10.77
C ILE A 221 11.04 -2.54 11.31
N ASN A 222 11.35 -3.57 10.52
CA ASN A 222 12.27 -4.63 10.92
C ASN A 222 13.64 -4.08 11.36
N THR A 223 14.16 -3.10 10.62
CA THR A 223 15.44 -2.43 10.92
C THR A 223 15.38 -1.64 12.22
N MET A 224 14.30 -0.87 12.43
CA MET A 224 14.10 -0.08 13.65
C MET A 224 13.91 -0.96 14.89
N ILE A 225 13.23 -2.11 14.75
CA ILE A 225 13.11 -3.13 15.81
C ILE A 225 14.51 -3.69 16.13
N SER A 226 15.29 -4.03 15.11
CA SER A 226 16.67 -4.53 15.27
C SER A 226 17.59 -3.50 15.93
N ALA A 227 17.35 -2.21 15.68
CA ALA A 227 18.04 -1.11 16.35
C ALA A 227 17.61 -0.92 17.83
N GLY A 228 16.53 -1.58 18.27
CA GLY A 228 15.96 -1.45 19.61
C GLY A 228 15.17 -0.15 19.84
N GLY A 229 14.84 0.58 18.77
CA GLY A 229 14.24 1.92 18.84
C GLY A 229 12.78 2.01 18.37
N TYR A 230 12.14 0.88 18.03
CA TYR A 230 10.77 0.92 17.51
C TYR A 230 9.74 1.18 18.61
N ASN A 231 8.90 2.21 18.41
CA ASN A 231 7.81 2.54 19.31
C ASN A 231 6.50 1.89 18.83
N TYR A 232 5.95 0.96 19.61
CA TYR A 232 4.68 0.29 19.31
C TYR A 232 3.43 1.08 19.72
N GLY A 233 3.60 2.21 20.43
CA GLY A 233 2.49 3.05 20.88
C GLY A 233 1.65 3.63 19.72
N PRO A 234 0.37 3.94 19.95
CA PRO A 234 -0.54 4.42 18.90
C PRO A 234 -0.29 5.87 18.49
N ALA A 235 0.31 6.68 19.38
CA ALA A 235 0.49 8.10 19.15
C ALA A 235 1.72 8.44 18.30
N ASN A 236 1.69 9.64 17.70
CA ASN A 236 2.81 10.28 17.00
C ASN A 236 3.30 9.53 15.73
N ARG A 237 2.45 8.73 15.10
CA ARG A 237 2.78 8.03 13.85
C ARG A 237 2.93 9.02 12.68
N PRO A 238 3.80 8.79 11.68
CA PRO A 238 4.75 7.69 11.53
C PRO A 238 5.93 7.75 12.52
N VAL A 239 6.36 6.58 13.04
CA VAL A 239 7.45 6.51 14.03
C VAL A 239 8.75 7.07 13.46
N ILE A 240 9.00 6.85 12.17
CA ILE A 240 10.21 7.33 11.51
C ILE A 240 10.33 8.86 11.54
N MET A 241 9.23 9.61 11.50
CA MET A 241 9.30 11.07 11.57
C MET A 241 9.84 11.54 12.93
N GLN A 242 9.36 10.95 14.02
CA GLN A 242 9.86 11.25 15.37
C GLN A 242 11.36 10.95 15.51
N THR A 243 11.82 9.85 14.90
CA THR A 243 13.24 9.49 14.90
C THR A 243 14.11 10.57 14.24
N LEU A 244 13.59 11.26 13.23
CA LEU A 244 14.32 12.28 12.47
C LEU A 244 14.24 13.69 13.08
N ASP A 245 13.23 13.98 13.91
CA ASP A 245 13.03 15.31 14.51
C ASP A 245 14.22 15.75 15.38
N GLY A 246 14.92 14.80 16.02
CA GLY A 246 16.10 15.07 16.84
C GLY A 246 17.43 15.13 16.08
N MET A 247 17.42 14.95 14.75
CA MET A 247 18.63 14.92 13.94
C MET A 247 18.97 16.28 13.36
N GLU A 248 20.27 16.59 13.32
CA GLU A 248 20.79 17.75 12.59
C GLU A 248 20.47 17.65 11.10
N PRO A 249 20.24 18.78 10.41
CA PRO A 249 20.10 18.83 8.96
C PRO A 249 21.29 18.18 8.25
N VAL A 250 20.99 17.47 7.16
CA VAL A 250 22.00 16.80 6.33
C VAL A 250 22.07 17.54 5.00
N SER A 251 23.25 18.06 4.65
CA SER A 251 23.44 18.87 3.44
C SER A 251 23.69 18.06 2.17
N GLU A 252 24.22 16.83 2.32
CA GLU A 252 24.59 15.97 1.20
C GLU A 252 24.49 14.50 1.62
N VAL A 253 24.05 13.66 0.69
CA VAL A 253 23.97 12.21 0.84
C VAL A 253 24.38 11.54 -0.46
N ASP A 254 24.80 10.27 -0.38
CA ASP A 254 25.05 9.47 -1.57
C ASP A 254 23.74 9.20 -2.32
N ALA A 255 23.61 9.77 -3.52
CA ALA A 255 22.49 9.55 -4.42
C ALA A 255 22.72 8.38 -5.39
N GLY A 256 23.75 7.56 -5.14
CA GLY A 256 24.12 6.42 -5.97
C GLY A 256 25.00 6.81 -7.17
N THR A 257 25.36 5.79 -7.94
CA THR A 257 26.24 5.96 -9.10
C THR A 257 25.57 6.76 -10.22
N GLU A 258 26.35 7.32 -11.14
CA GLU A 258 25.82 7.99 -12.34
C GLU A 258 24.93 7.06 -13.19
N GLU A 259 25.29 5.78 -13.26
CA GLU A 259 24.49 4.77 -13.98
C GLU A 259 23.11 4.60 -13.36
N GLU A 260 23.04 4.50 -12.03
CA GLU A 260 21.79 4.32 -11.29
C GLU A 260 20.88 5.53 -11.41
N ARG A 261 21.46 6.73 -11.33
CA ARG A 261 20.73 7.98 -11.55
C ARG A 261 20.18 8.07 -12.97
N ARG A 262 20.93 7.63 -13.98
CA ARG A 262 20.44 7.54 -15.37
C ARG A 262 19.29 6.54 -15.50
N GLN A 263 19.42 5.34 -14.93
CA GLN A 263 18.35 4.33 -14.94
C GLN A 263 17.08 4.85 -14.26
N MET A 264 17.23 5.56 -13.14
CA MET A 264 16.11 6.20 -12.46
C MET A 264 15.46 7.30 -13.33
N ALA A 265 16.27 8.14 -13.99
CA ALA A 265 15.77 9.15 -14.93
C ALA A 265 14.97 8.51 -16.07
N ASP A 266 15.49 7.43 -16.65
CA ASP A 266 14.84 6.70 -17.74
C ASP A 266 13.50 6.09 -17.29
N ALA A 267 13.44 5.54 -16.08
CA ALA A 267 12.21 4.99 -15.51
C ALA A 267 11.15 6.08 -15.26
N VAL A 268 11.54 7.24 -14.72
CA VAL A 268 10.64 8.41 -14.56
C VAL A 268 10.11 8.89 -15.93
N ALA A 269 11.00 9.01 -16.92
CA ALA A 269 10.64 9.43 -18.26
C ALA A 269 9.68 8.44 -18.92
N SER A 270 9.95 7.14 -18.81
CA SER A 270 9.09 6.06 -19.31
C SER A 270 7.71 6.09 -18.65
N TYR A 271 7.64 6.20 -17.32
CA TYR A 271 6.38 6.29 -16.59
C TYR A 271 5.55 7.51 -17.00
N THR A 272 6.20 8.65 -17.23
CA THR A 272 5.56 9.89 -17.67
C THR A 272 5.05 9.77 -19.11
N ALA A 273 5.86 9.21 -20.02
CA ALA A 273 5.50 8.99 -21.41
C ALA A 273 4.31 8.03 -21.54
N GLU A 274 4.27 6.96 -20.75
CA GLU A 274 3.17 6.02 -20.72
C GLU A 274 1.89 6.65 -20.17
N SER A 275 1.98 7.45 -19.10
CA SER A 275 0.84 8.19 -18.55
C SER A 275 0.24 9.15 -19.57
N LYS A 276 1.11 9.87 -20.31
CA LYS A 276 0.71 10.71 -21.44
C LYS A 276 -0.01 9.90 -22.52
N ARG A 277 0.59 8.78 -22.95
CA ARG A 277 0.05 7.93 -24.03
C ARG A 277 -1.34 7.40 -23.69
N ILE A 278 -1.54 6.90 -22.47
CA ILE A 278 -2.84 6.42 -21.99
C ILE A 278 -3.90 7.52 -22.08
N VAL A 279 -3.59 8.70 -21.54
CA VAL A 279 -4.52 9.84 -21.53
C VAL A 279 -4.85 10.30 -22.94
N GLU A 280 -3.84 10.55 -23.78
CA GLU A 280 -4.04 11.04 -25.15
C GLU A 280 -4.83 10.03 -25.99
N THR A 281 -4.57 8.72 -25.84
CA THR A 281 -5.29 7.68 -26.56
C THR A 281 -6.76 7.63 -26.17
N ALA A 282 -7.09 7.65 -24.87
CA ALA A 282 -8.46 7.60 -24.41
C ALA A 282 -9.26 8.87 -24.78
N VAL A 283 -8.63 10.05 -24.66
CA VAL A 283 -9.24 11.33 -25.06
C VAL A 283 -9.48 11.38 -26.57
N ALA A 284 -8.54 10.90 -27.38
CA ALA A 284 -8.70 10.84 -28.84
C ALA A 284 -9.78 9.86 -29.28
N ALA A 285 -9.94 8.73 -28.58
CA ALA A 285 -11.04 7.78 -28.82
C ALA A 285 -12.41 8.39 -28.47
N ASN A 286 -12.44 9.36 -27.54
CA ASN A 286 -13.60 10.16 -27.15
C ASN A 286 -14.84 9.31 -26.75
N GLU A 287 -14.61 8.13 -26.19
CA GLU A 287 -15.69 7.26 -25.69
C GLU A 287 -16.11 7.72 -24.28
N VAL A 288 -16.95 8.75 -24.20
CA VAL A 288 -17.42 9.32 -22.93
C VAL A 288 -18.43 8.38 -22.26
N VAL A 289 -18.18 8.05 -20.99
CA VAL A 289 -19.04 7.17 -20.18
C VAL A 289 -19.71 7.87 -19.00
N LEU A 290 -19.17 9.03 -18.59
CA LEU A 290 -19.75 9.85 -17.52
C LEU A 290 -19.39 11.32 -17.75
N THR A 291 -20.35 12.21 -17.52
CA THR A 291 -20.17 13.66 -17.57
C THR A 291 -20.39 14.25 -16.17
N GLY A 292 -19.53 15.18 -15.81
CA GLY A 292 -19.55 15.93 -14.57
C GLY A 292 -20.54 17.09 -14.53
N PRO A 293 -20.56 17.86 -13.43
CA PRO A 293 -19.68 17.72 -12.26
C PRO A 293 -20.09 16.52 -11.38
N ARG A 294 -19.12 15.69 -10.98
CA ARG A 294 -19.30 14.63 -9.95
C ARG A 294 -18.15 14.72 -8.95
N GLU A 295 -18.41 14.39 -7.69
CA GLU A 295 -17.33 14.30 -6.70
C GLU A 295 -16.63 12.94 -6.82
N LEU A 296 -15.31 12.96 -6.95
CA LEU A 296 -14.47 11.76 -6.96
C LEU A 296 -14.43 11.17 -5.55
N VAL A 297 -14.83 9.91 -5.42
CA VAL A 297 -14.67 9.17 -4.16
C VAL A 297 -13.30 8.50 -4.15
N THR A 298 -13.04 7.65 -5.14
CA THR A 298 -11.73 6.98 -5.27
C THR A 298 -11.56 6.35 -6.66
N VAL A 299 -10.30 6.03 -6.96
CA VAL A 299 -9.84 5.28 -8.13
C VAL A 299 -9.13 4.00 -7.66
N ASN A 300 -8.77 3.12 -8.58
CA ASN A 300 -7.84 2.04 -8.26
C ASN A 300 -6.43 2.61 -8.02
N ILE A 301 -6.11 2.89 -6.76
CA ILE A 301 -4.84 3.49 -6.34
C ILE A 301 -3.60 2.63 -6.67
N TYR A 302 -3.77 1.33 -6.90
CA TYR A 302 -2.65 0.42 -7.21
C TYR A 302 -1.91 0.77 -8.49
N ASN A 303 -2.58 1.42 -9.45
CA ASN A 303 -1.96 1.81 -10.71
C ASN A 303 -2.48 3.14 -11.25
N ALA A 304 -3.08 3.96 -10.38
CA ALA A 304 -3.55 5.28 -10.74
C ALA A 304 -2.37 6.17 -11.16
N ARG A 305 -2.57 6.89 -12.26
CA ARG A 305 -1.61 7.84 -12.83
C ARG A 305 -2.26 9.21 -12.86
N PHE A 306 -1.42 10.24 -12.87
CA PHE A 306 -1.83 11.61 -13.13
C PHE A 306 -1.03 12.19 -14.30
N TYR A 307 -1.73 12.83 -15.22
CA TYR A 307 -1.11 13.57 -16.32
C TYR A 307 -2.00 14.75 -16.75
N ASN A 308 -1.49 15.97 -16.64
CA ASN A 308 -2.12 17.21 -17.13
C ASN A 308 -3.61 17.38 -16.77
N GLY A 309 -3.99 17.12 -15.51
CA GLY A 309 -5.37 17.25 -15.04
C GLY A 309 -6.24 16.03 -15.32
N TYR A 310 -5.65 14.93 -15.78
CA TYR A 310 -6.33 13.65 -15.97
C TYR A 310 -5.79 12.62 -14.98
N LEU A 311 -6.69 11.84 -14.40
CA LEU A 311 -6.39 10.65 -13.62
C LEU A 311 -6.66 9.40 -14.44
N THR A 312 -5.98 8.30 -14.14
CA THR A 312 -6.32 6.98 -14.67
C THR A 312 -6.85 6.09 -13.55
N SER A 313 -7.80 5.21 -13.89
CA SER A 313 -8.25 4.15 -13.01
C SER A 313 -8.46 2.88 -13.81
N THR A 314 -7.98 1.74 -13.30
CA THR A 314 -8.31 0.43 -13.86
C THR A 314 -9.35 -0.28 -13.02
N TYR A 315 -10.08 -1.21 -13.63
CA TYR A 315 -11.14 -2.04 -13.03
C TYR A 315 -12.38 -1.28 -12.55
N PHE A 316 -12.27 -0.11 -11.90
CA PHE A 316 -13.43 0.64 -11.44
C PHE A 316 -13.18 2.15 -11.33
N LEU A 317 -14.26 2.91 -11.14
CA LEU A 317 -14.25 4.29 -10.66
C LEU A 317 -15.41 4.46 -9.67
N MET A 318 -15.16 5.08 -8.51
CA MET A 318 -16.19 5.47 -7.55
C MET A 318 -16.37 6.98 -7.49
N TYR A 319 -17.62 7.43 -7.48
CA TYR A 319 -17.99 8.85 -7.42
C TYR A 319 -19.29 9.05 -6.64
N LEU A 320 -19.56 10.29 -6.20
CA LEU A 320 -20.85 10.66 -5.61
C LEU A 320 -21.81 11.22 -6.66
N GLU A 321 -23.04 10.76 -6.59
CA GLU A 321 -24.20 11.29 -7.32
C GLU A 321 -25.34 11.51 -6.33
N ASN A 322 -25.76 12.76 -6.15
CA ASN A 322 -26.84 13.13 -5.23
C ASN A 322 -26.64 12.64 -3.78
N GLY A 323 -25.38 12.58 -3.33
CA GLY A 323 -25.01 12.09 -1.99
C GLY A 323 -24.87 10.56 -1.90
N GLU A 324 -25.19 9.82 -2.96
CA GLU A 324 -25.03 8.36 -3.02
C GLU A 324 -23.70 7.99 -3.68
N ARG A 325 -23.01 6.99 -3.12
CA ARG A 325 -21.84 6.38 -3.76
C ARG A 325 -22.28 5.55 -4.95
N LYS A 326 -21.69 5.81 -6.12
CA LYS A 326 -21.85 5.02 -7.34
C LYS A 326 -20.50 4.46 -7.75
N MET A 327 -20.51 3.25 -8.29
CA MET A 327 -19.34 2.58 -8.84
C MET A 327 -19.63 2.18 -10.29
N ILE A 328 -18.69 2.47 -11.19
CA ILE A 328 -18.70 1.91 -12.56
C ILE A 328 -17.49 1.02 -12.75
N GLN A 329 -17.69 -0.13 -13.39
CA GLN A 329 -16.64 -1.11 -13.69
C GLN A 329 -16.03 -0.85 -15.06
N GLY A 330 -14.70 -0.95 -15.18
CA GLY A 330 -13.93 -0.74 -16.39
C GLY A 330 -12.64 0.04 -16.16
N ASN A 331 -11.94 0.34 -17.25
CA ASN A 331 -10.76 1.18 -17.23
C ASN A 331 -11.12 2.57 -17.75
N PHE A 332 -10.62 3.60 -17.08
CA PHE A 332 -11.05 4.98 -17.28
C PHE A 332 -9.89 5.96 -17.28
N VAL A 333 -10.02 6.97 -18.14
CA VAL A 333 -9.28 8.24 -18.04
C VAL A 333 -10.27 9.31 -17.61
N ILE A 334 -9.96 9.99 -16.51
CA ILE A 334 -10.88 10.88 -15.80
C ILE A 334 -10.33 12.29 -15.91
N ARG A 335 -10.98 13.14 -16.69
CA ARG A 335 -10.68 14.58 -16.71
C ARG A 335 -11.20 15.20 -15.43
N MET A 336 -10.30 15.82 -14.68
CA MET A 336 -10.61 16.48 -13.42
C MET A 336 -10.77 17.99 -13.66
N LYS A 337 -11.79 18.58 -13.04
CA LYS A 337 -11.96 20.04 -12.98
C LYS A 337 -11.04 20.66 -11.91
N ASP A 338 -10.91 19.95 -10.80
CA ASP A 338 -10.06 20.25 -9.65
C ASP A 338 -9.73 18.93 -8.92
N GLU A 339 -9.05 19.00 -7.78
CA GLU A 339 -8.59 17.80 -7.05
C GLU A 339 -9.71 16.85 -6.58
N LYS A 340 -10.97 17.31 -6.55
CA LYS A 340 -12.11 16.53 -6.04
C LYS A 340 -13.22 16.35 -7.07
N THR A 341 -13.25 17.15 -8.11
CA THR A 341 -14.39 17.22 -9.04
C THR A 341 -14.03 16.61 -10.39
N ILE A 342 -14.75 15.54 -10.75
CA ILE A 342 -14.75 14.94 -12.09
C ILE A 342 -15.50 15.85 -13.04
N ASP A 343 -14.88 16.14 -14.19
CA ASP A 343 -15.49 16.87 -15.30
C ASP A 343 -16.00 15.93 -16.40
N THR A 344 -15.20 14.96 -16.83
CA THR A 344 -15.57 14.01 -17.89
C THR A 344 -14.79 12.71 -17.73
N VAL A 345 -15.42 11.57 -17.97
CA VAL A 345 -14.77 10.25 -17.93
C VAL A 345 -14.82 9.60 -19.30
N TYR A 346 -13.65 9.18 -19.76
CA TYR A 346 -13.41 8.47 -21.01
C TYR A 346 -13.13 7.00 -20.73
N ARG A 347 -13.67 6.10 -21.54
CA ARG A 347 -13.27 4.69 -21.51
C ARG A 347 -11.84 4.55 -22.02
N TRP A 348 -11.00 3.88 -21.25
CA TRP A 348 -9.67 3.44 -21.63
C TRP A 348 -9.76 1.97 -22.04
N LYS A 349 -9.31 1.63 -23.25
CA LYS A 349 -9.26 0.24 -23.76
C LYS A 349 -7.88 -0.36 -23.62
#